data_AF-X1M8S0-F1
#
_entry.id   AF-X1M8S0-F1
#
_cell.length_a   1.000
_cell.length_b   1.000
_cell.length_c   1.000
_cell.angle_alpha   90.00
_cell.angle_beta   90.00
_cell.angle_gamma   90.00
#
_symmetry.space_group_name_H-M   'P 1'
#
loop_
_entity.id
_entity.type
_entity.pdbx_description
1 polymer ?
#
loop_
_entity_poly.entity_id
_entity_poly.type
_entity_poly.pdbx_seq_one_letter_code
_entity_poly.pdbx_strand_id
1 'polypeptide(L)'
;SQSSLGGIYAPYPWRPSREFYNSSYNRFETYFLNTIEDTRKMVEEINHPNVGIHADTFHMNIEEESFYGAIKMAGEHLYHVHLCENNRGIPGTGHVPWDDVFRALRELNYDRWAVVESFVPAVEEVARMTAIWRQLAPSADVLAEEGLKLYRSKE
;
A
#
# COMPACT_ATOMS: atom_id res chain seq x y z
N SER A 1 -28.81 -4.71 -1.77
CA SER A 1 -27.94 -5.14 -2.87
C SER A 1 -26.50 -4.97 -2.41
N GLN A 2 -25.82 -6.08 -2.16
CA GLN A 2 -24.39 -6.09 -1.82
C GLN A 2 -23.59 -5.74 -3.09
N SER A 3 -22.71 -4.74 -3.02
CA SER A 3 -21.70 -4.48 -4.04
C SER A 3 -20.35 -4.30 -3.37
N SER A 4 -19.68 -5.43 -3.16
CA SER A 4 -18.25 -5.56 -2.91
C SER A 4 -17.49 -5.25 -4.20
N LEU A 5 -16.74 -4.15 -4.23
CA LEU A 5 -15.69 -3.87 -5.23
C LEU A 5 -14.39 -4.43 -4.62
N GLY A 6 -13.71 -5.46 -5.13
CA GLY A 6 -13.40 -5.74 -6.52
C GLY A 6 -11.91 -5.48 -6.73
N GLY A 7 -11.04 -6.15 -5.97
CA GLY A 7 -9.58 -6.05 -6.09
C GLY A 7 -9.14 -6.39 -7.51
N ILE A 8 -8.24 -5.59 -8.07
CA ILE A 8 -7.76 -5.73 -9.45
C ILE A 8 -6.72 -6.87 -9.47
N TYR A 9 -7.05 -7.96 -10.17
CA TYR A 9 -6.35 -9.25 -10.15
C TYR A 9 -5.10 -9.32 -11.06
N ALA A 10 -4.04 -9.99 -10.58
CA ALA A 10 -3.13 -10.79 -11.39
C ALA A 10 -3.40 -12.29 -11.08
N PRO A 11 -3.47 -13.21 -12.07
CA PRO A 11 -3.92 -14.57 -11.81
C PRO A 11 -2.81 -15.45 -11.22
N TYR A 12 -2.97 -15.91 -9.98
CA TYR A 12 -2.18 -17.02 -9.42
C TYR A 12 -3.09 -18.03 -8.68
N PRO A 13 -2.82 -19.34 -8.76
CA PRO A 13 -3.61 -20.37 -8.09
C PRO A 13 -3.62 -20.20 -6.57
N TRP A 14 -4.83 -20.29 -6.02
CA TRP A 14 -5.18 -20.25 -4.59
C TRP A 14 -4.21 -21.09 -3.73
N ARG A 15 -3.55 -20.45 -2.75
CA ARG A 15 -2.78 -21.13 -1.69
C ARG A 15 -3.47 -20.89 -0.34
N PRO A 16 -3.54 -21.89 0.57
CA PRO A 16 -4.32 -21.77 1.81
C PRO A 16 -3.71 -20.70 2.75
N SER A 17 -4.60 -19.85 3.28
CA SER A 17 -4.49 -18.92 4.42
C SER A 17 -3.08 -18.62 4.95
N ARG A 18 -2.51 -17.47 4.56
CA ARG A 18 -1.28 -16.90 5.13
C ARG A 18 -1.51 -15.44 5.51
N GLU A 19 -2.09 -15.11 6.65
CA GLU A 19 -2.38 -13.69 6.91
C GLU A 19 -2.15 -13.29 8.36
N PHE A 20 -0.95 -12.78 8.62
CA PHE A 20 -0.76 -11.62 9.48
C PHE A 20 0.29 -10.73 8.82
N TYR A 21 -0.20 -9.71 8.11
CA TYR A 21 0.65 -8.64 7.60
C TYR A 21 0.62 -7.52 8.60
N ASN A 22 1.80 -7.07 9.02
CA ASN A 22 1.89 -5.91 9.87
C ASN A 22 2.21 -4.72 8.98
N SER A 23 1.31 -3.75 8.93
CA SER A 23 1.52 -2.54 8.14
C SER A 23 2.21 -1.47 8.98
N SER A 24 3.16 -0.77 8.37
CA SER A 24 3.63 0.51 8.92
C SER A 24 2.53 1.55 8.71
N TYR A 25 1.94 2.05 9.79
CA TYR A 25 0.96 3.14 9.73
C TYR A 25 1.59 4.44 10.19
N ASN A 26 1.06 5.59 9.77
CA ASN A 26 1.59 6.86 10.27
C ASN A 26 1.26 7.06 11.77
N ARG A 27 2.00 7.97 12.41
CA ARG A 27 1.88 8.31 13.84
C ARG A 27 0.52 8.81 14.30
N PHE A 28 -0.37 9.18 13.37
CA PHE A 28 -1.73 9.63 13.68
C PHE A 28 -2.73 8.47 13.71
N GLU A 29 -2.35 7.32 13.15
CA GLU A 29 -3.19 6.12 13.07
C GLU A 29 -2.73 5.01 14.03
N THR A 30 -1.44 4.98 14.37
CA THR A 30 -0.90 4.08 15.41
C THR A 30 0.31 4.68 16.13
N TYR A 31 0.57 4.19 17.35
CA TYR A 31 1.78 4.45 18.13
C TYR A 31 2.75 3.26 18.13
N PHE A 32 2.42 2.15 17.46
CA PHE A 32 3.16 0.90 17.60
C PHE A 32 4.24 0.71 16.52
N LEU A 33 3.84 0.71 15.24
CA LEU A 33 4.76 0.49 14.12
C LEU A 33 4.55 1.52 13.04
N ASN A 34 5.51 2.44 12.96
CA ASN A 34 5.44 3.56 12.05
C ASN A 34 6.41 3.47 10.87
N THR A 35 7.50 2.73 11.02
CA THR A 35 8.51 2.53 9.98
C THR A 35 8.59 1.08 9.52
N ILE A 36 9.06 0.87 8.30
CA ILE A 36 9.42 -0.43 7.75
C ILE A 36 10.56 -1.06 8.55
N GLU A 37 11.50 -0.25 9.07
CA GLU A 37 12.59 -0.74 9.91
C GLU A 37 12.05 -1.41 11.18
N ASP A 38 11.16 -0.73 11.91
CA ASP A 38 10.58 -1.26 13.14
C ASP A 38 9.70 -2.48 12.87
N THR A 39 8.92 -2.42 11.79
CA THR A 39 8.08 -3.53 11.36
C THR A 39 8.94 -4.75 11.01
N ARG A 40 10.06 -4.55 10.31
CA ARG A 40 11.00 -5.61 9.96
C ARG A 40 11.60 -6.27 11.20
N LYS A 41 12.05 -5.49 12.19
CA LYS A 41 12.57 -6.03 13.47
C LYS A 41 11.54 -6.95 14.12
N MET A 42 10.27 -6.53 14.19
CA MET A 42 9.20 -7.36 14.75
C MET A 42 8.93 -8.62 13.92
N VAL A 43 8.91 -8.52 12.59
CA VAL A 43 8.72 -9.69 11.71
C VAL A 43 9.85 -10.71 11.89
N GLU A 44 11.09 -10.25 12.00
CA GLU A 44 12.27 -11.08 12.26
C GLU A 44 12.21 -11.72 13.66
N GLU A 45 11.76 -10.99 14.69
CA GLU A 45 11.55 -11.54 16.04
C GLU A 45 10.45 -12.61 16.08
N ILE A 46 9.34 -12.39 15.37
CA ILE A 46 8.26 -13.36 15.26
C ILE A 46 8.73 -14.63 14.53
N ASN A 47 9.62 -14.48 13.53
CA ASN A 47 10.25 -15.55 12.78
C ASN A 47 9.26 -16.64 12.30
N HIS A 48 8.14 -16.20 11.70
CA HIS A 48 7.09 -17.10 11.23
C HIS A 48 6.89 -16.97 9.72
N PRO A 49 6.81 -18.08 8.96
CA PRO A 49 6.77 -18.06 7.49
C PRO A 49 5.50 -17.44 6.87
N ASN A 50 4.51 -17.11 7.71
CA ASN A 50 3.25 -16.48 7.29
C ASN A 50 3.13 -15.03 7.80
N VAL A 51 4.19 -14.47 8.36
CA VAL A 51 4.23 -13.09 8.84
C VAL A 51 5.17 -12.29 7.96
N GLY A 52 4.70 -11.13 7.50
CA GLY A 52 5.43 -10.28 6.58
C GLY A 52 5.03 -8.83 6.71
N ILE A 53 5.70 -8.00 5.93
CA ILE A 53 5.55 -6.55 5.91
C ILE A 53 4.53 -6.18 4.84
N HIS A 54 3.60 -5.33 5.23
CA HIS A 54 2.74 -4.60 4.32
C HIS A 54 3.21 -3.14 4.26
N ALA A 55 3.74 -2.73 3.11
CA ALA A 55 4.15 -1.34 2.88
C ALA A 55 3.01 -0.54 2.23
N ASP A 56 2.76 0.67 2.74
CA ASP A 56 1.76 1.58 2.18
C ASP A 56 2.42 2.93 1.87
N THR A 57 2.37 3.35 0.60
CA THR A 57 3.08 4.55 0.16
C THR A 57 2.52 5.84 0.79
N PHE A 58 1.28 5.88 1.26
CA PHE A 58 0.76 7.04 1.99
C PHE A 58 1.39 7.15 3.38
N HIS A 59 1.52 6.04 4.10
CA HIS A 59 2.16 6.02 5.41
C HIS A 59 3.66 6.30 5.29
N MET A 60 4.31 5.67 4.32
CA MET A 60 5.72 5.89 4.02
C MET A 60 6.01 7.36 3.70
N ASN A 61 5.10 8.05 3.01
CA ASN A 61 5.24 9.49 2.72
C ASN A 61 5.40 10.36 3.98
N ILE A 62 4.92 9.90 5.14
CA ILE A 62 4.96 10.65 6.39
C ILE A 62 6.15 10.22 7.25
N GLU A 63 6.43 8.91 7.30
CA GLU A 63 7.35 8.34 8.30
C GLU A 63 8.71 7.96 7.73
N GLU A 64 8.82 7.63 6.44
CA GLU A 64 10.07 7.16 5.83
C GLU A 64 10.90 8.29 5.24
N GLU A 65 12.22 8.24 5.45
CA GLU A 65 13.14 9.19 4.80
C GLU A 65 13.31 8.92 3.30
N SER A 66 13.11 7.67 2.88
CA SER A 66 13.27 7.24 1.49
C SER A 66 12.34 6.09 1.14
N PHE A 67 11.49 6.29 0.14
CA PHE A 67 10.62 5.23 -0.39
C PHE A 67 11.44 4.04 -0.92
N TYR A 68 12.45 4.33 -1.74
CA TYR A 68 13.33 3.30 -2.28
C TYR A 68 14.07 2.57 -1.15
N GLY A 69 14.67 3.31 -0.21
CA GLY A 69 15.41 2.73 0.91
C GLY A 69 14.55 1.83 1.79
N ALA A 70 13.35 2.30 2.17
CA ALA A 70 12.40 1.56 3.00
C ALA A 70 11.93 0.27 2.30
N ILE A 71 11.53 0.34 1.03
CA ILE A 71 11.11 -0.86 0.27
C ILE A 71 12.27 -1.86 0.17
N LYS A 72 13.48 -1.40 -0.19
CA LYS A 72 14.67 -2.27 -0.24
C LYS A 72 14.97 -2.89 1.13
N MET A 73 14.77 -2.15 2.21
CA MET A 73 14.95 -2.64 3.57
C MET A 73 13.96 -3.74 3.94
N ALA A 74 12.70 -3.66 3.50
CA ALA A 74 11.73 -4.72 3.71
C ALA A 74 12.19 -6.05 3.09
N GLY A 75 12.87 -5.99 1.94
CA GLY A 75 13.54 -7.14 1.33
C GLY A 75 12.60 -8.31 1.07
N GLU A 76 13.01 -9.52 1.46
CA GLU A 76 12.20 -10.74 1.29
C GLU A 76 10.94 -10.76 2.16
N HIS A 77 10.87 -9.94 3.21
CA HIS A 77 9.71 -9.84 4.08
C HIS A 77 8.59 -8.97 3.49
N LEU A 78 8.83 -8.26 2.39
CA LEU A 78 7.80 -7.47 1.72
C LEU A 78 6.76 -8.38 1.05
N TYR A 79 5.57 -8.49 1.64
CA TYR A 79 4.55 -9.41 1.14
C TYR A 79 3.40 -8.69 0.43
N HIS A 80 3.03 -7.49 0.88
CA HIS A 80 1.92 -6.73 0.30
C HIS A 80 2.30 -5.25 0.15
N VAL A 81 1.80 -4.60 -0.90
CA VAL A 81 2.02 -3.17 -1.12
C VAL A 81 0.70 -2.48 -1.45
N HIS A 82 0.40 -1.41 -0.70
CA HIS A 82 -0.60 -0.44 -1.09
C HIS A 82 0.05 0.70 -1.89
N LEU A 83 -0.48 0.95 -3.08
CA LEU A 83 -0.16 2.08 -3.96
C LEU A 83 -1.17 3.19 -3.68
N CYS A 84 -0.86 4.01 -2.69
CA CYS A 84 -1.68 5.11 -2.20
C CYS A 84 -0.94 6.45 -2.40
N GLU A 85 -1.58 7.42 -3.05
CA GLU A 85 -0.98 8.74 -3.26
C GLU A 85 -0.86 9.51 -1.93
N ASN A 86 0.00 10.53 -1.87
CA ASN A 86 0.27 11.29 -0.64
C ASN A 86 -0.96 11.94 0.01
N ASN A 87 -2.00 12.18 -0.78
CA ASN A 87 -3.27 12.74 -0.31
C ASN A 87 -4.41 11.71 -0.32
N ARG A 88 -4.07 10.42 -0.49
CA ARG A 88 -4.94 9.27 -0.69
C ARG A 88 -5.85 9.39 -1.92
N GLY A 89 -5.54 10.25 -2.88
CA GLY A 89 -6.26 10.40 -4.15
C GLY A 89 -5.76 9.46 -5.23
N ILE A 90 -5.92 9.86 -6.50
CA ILE A 90 -5.51 9.05 -7.65
C ILE A 90 -3.99 8.91 -7.68
N PRO A 91 -3.42 7.68 -7.65
CA PRO A 91 -1.99 7.47 -7.79
C PRO A 91 -1.41 8.15 -9.04
N GLY A 92 -0.32 8.90 -8.87
CA GLY A 92 0.36 9.61 -9.95
C GLY A 92 -0.08 11.07 -10.12
N THR A 93 -1.02 11.54 -9.30
CA THR A 93 -1.50 12.93 -9.31
C THR A 93 -0.95 13.79 -8.18
N GLY A 94 -0.12 13.19 -7.32
CA GLY A 94 0.50 13.85 -6.17
C GLY A 94 2.02 13.87 -6.25
N HIS A 95 2.66 13.67 -5.11
CA HIS A 95 4.13 13.80 -4.97
C HIS A 95 4.84 12.52 -4.54
N VAL A 96 4.14 11.38 -4.42
CA VAL A 96 4.82 10.10 -4.17
C VAL A 96 5.82 9.84 -5.31
N PRO A 97 7.09 9.53 -5.02
CA PRO A 97 8.11 9.29 -6.04
C PRO A 97 7.94 7.88 -6.64
N TRP A 98 6.94 7.70 -7.50
CA TRP A 98 6.58 6.40 -8.06
C TRP A 98 7.75 5.70 -8.77
N ASP A 99 8.65 6.43 -9.42
CA ASP A 99 9.84 5.82 -10.05
C ASP A 99 10.75 5.12 -9.03
N ASP A 100 10.92 5.70 -7.85
CA ASP A 100 11.70 5.11 -6.77
C ASP A 100 11.01 3.88 -6.17
N VAL A 101 9.68 3.95 -5.98
CA VAL A 101 8.84 2.85 -5.51
C VAL A 101 8.97 1.65 -6.45
N PHE A 102 8.65 1.84 -7.73
CA PHE A 102 8.68 0.75 -8.71
C PHE A 102 10.10 0.28 -9.02
N ARG A 103 11.12 1.15 -8.97
CA ARG A 103 12.53 0.72 -9.06
C ARG A 103 12.88 -0.25 -7.93
N ALA A 104 12.53 0.09 -6.68
CA ALA A 104 12.82 -0.79 -5.55
C ALA A 104 12.10 -2.14 -5.67
N LEU A 105 10.82 -2.15 -6.05
CA LEU A 105 10.04 -3.38 -6.25
C LEU A 105 10.64 -4.27 -7.34
N ARG A 106 11.03 -3.70 -8.49
CA ARG A 106 11.69 -4.45 -9.57
C ARG A 106 13.01 -5.06 -9.13
N GLU A 107 13.85 -4.31 -8.44
CA GLU A 107 15.13 -4.82 -7.96
C GLU A 107 15.00 -5.89 -6.87
N LEU A 108 13.87 -5.94 -6.16
CA LEU A 108 13.54 -7.02 -5.23
C LEU A 108 12.94 -8.24 -5.95
N ASN A 109 12.71 -8.17 -7.26
CA ASN A 109 11.92 -9.15 -8.01
C ASN A 109 10.55 -9.41 -7.36
N TYR A 110 9.91 -8.34 -6.89
CA TYR A 110 8.61 -8.44 -6.23
C TYR A 110 7.54 -8.95 -7.21
N ASP A 111 6.98 -10.13 -6.93
CA ASP A 111 6.03 -10.85 -7.78
C ASP A 111 4.68 -11.10 -7.09
N ARG A 112 4.36 -10.28 -6.08
CA ARG A 112 3.15 -10.39 -5.25
C ARG A 112 2.18 -9.22 -5.52
N TRP A 113 1.19 -9.06 -4.65
CA TRP A 113 0.08 -8.12 -4.82
C TRP A 113 0.47 -6.66 -4.56
N ALA A 114 0.35 -5.82 -5.58
CA ALA A 114 0.30 -4.37 -5.43
C ALA A 114 -1.14 -3.90 -5.64
N VAL A 115 -1.74 -3.27 -4.63
CA VAL A 115 -3.14 -2.86 -4.62
C VAL A 115 -3.23 -1.35 -4.55
N VAL A 116 -4.04 -0.75 -5.43
CA VAL A 116 -4.37 0.67 -5.32
C VAL A 116 -5.32 0.85 -4.13
N GLU A 117 -4.88 1.60 -3.13
CA GLU A 117 -5.72 2.01 -2.01
C GLU A 117 -6.11 3.47 -2.17
N SER A 118 -7.40 3.77 -2.04
CA SER A 118 -7.91 5.13 -1.93
C SER A 118 -9.31 5.14 -1.35
N PHE A 119 -9.76 6.32 -0.92
CA PHE A 119 -11.00 6.53 -0.24
C PHE A 119 -11.84 7.55 -0.98
N VAL A 120 -13.04 7.12 -1.38
CA VAL A 120 -14.08 8.02 -1.88
C VAL A 120 -15.03 8.37 -0.74
N PRO A 121 -15.49 9.63 -0.61
CA PRO A 121 -16.37 10.07 0.47
C PRO A 121 -17.69 9.29 0.61
N ALA A 122 -18.08 8.53 -0.43
CA ALA A 122 -19.27 7.69 -0.44
C ALA A 122 -19.24 6.56 0.62
N VAL A 123 -18.08 6.28 1.24
CA VAL A 123 -17.94 5.31 2.33
C VAL A 123 -17.71 6.05 3.65
N GLU A 124 -18.81 6.50 4.28
CA GLU A 124 -18.77 7.43 5.43
C GLU A 124 -17.91 6.97 6.61
N GLU A 125 -17.93 5.68 6.95
CA GLU A 125 -17.21 5.16 8.12
C GLU A 125 -15.70 5.18 7.91
N VAL A 126 -15.26 4.81 6.71
CA VAL A 126 -13.84 4.82 6.34
C VAL A 126 -13.35 6.26 6.18
N ALA A 127 -14.16 7.15 5.60
CA ALA A 127 -13.84 8.57 5.48
C ALA A 127 -13.63 9.25 6.84
N ARG A 128 -14.40 8.86 7.88
CA ARG A 128 -14.21 9.35 9.25
C ARG A 128 -12.90 8.88 9.88
N MET A 129 -12.54 7.60 9.72
CA MET A 129 -11.31 7.05 10.30
C MET A 129 -10.04 7.56 9.60
N THR A 130 -10.12 7.84 8.29
CA THR A 130 -8.98 8.28 7.46
C THR A 130 -8.95 9.80 7.21
N ALA A 131 -9.81 10.56 7.91
CA ALA A 131 -9.88 12.02 7.83
C ALA A 131 -10.02 12.58 6.40
N ILE A 132 -10.86 11.95 5.58
CA ILE A 132 -11.08 12.33 4.17
C ILE A 132 -12.15 13.43 4.09
N TRP A 133 -11.69 14.68 4.10
CA TRP A 133 -12.56 15.87 4.10
C TRP A 133 -12.82 16.46 2.70
N ARG A 134 -12.17 15.94 1.67
CA ARG A 134 -12.24 16.45 0.29
C ARG A 134 -12.70 15.36 -0.66
N GLN A 135 -13.31 15.75 -1.77
CA GLN A 135 -13.53 14.85 -2.89
C GLN A 135 -12.20 14.65 -3.63
N LEU A 136 -11.63 13.45 -3.52
CA LEU A 136 -10.31 13.12 -4.08
C LEU A 136 -10.37 12.55 -5.51
N ALA A 137 -11.53 12.02 -5.89
CA ALA A 137 -11.83 11.58 -7.25
C ALA A 137 -13.32 11.76 -7.58
N PRO A 138 -13.70 11.87 -8.87
CA PRO A 138 -15.10 11.93 -9.28
C PRO A 138 -15.91 10.69 -8.87
N SER A 139 -15.30 9.49 -8.96
CA SER A 139 -15.90 8.22 -8.57
C SER A 139 -14.82 7.18 -8.22
N ALA A 140 -15.23 6.07 -7.61
CA ALA A 140 -14.34 4.94 -7.35
C ALA A 140 -13.81 4.32 -8.67
N ASP A 141 -14.64 4.26 -9.71
CA ASP A 141 -14.25 3.72 -11.02
C ASP A 141 -13.16 4.56 -11.68
N VAL A 142 -13.30 5.89 -11.69
CA VAL A 142 -12.26 6.79 -12.24
C VAL A 142 -10.96 6.61 -11.49
N LEU A 143 -11.01 6.45 -10.17
CA LEU A 143 -9.82 6.22 -9.37
C LEU A 143 -9.12 4.91 -9.73
N ALA A 144 -9.89 3.84 -9.86
CA ALA A 144 -9.38 2.53 -10.22
C ALA A 144 -8.76 2.54 -11.64
N GLU A 145 -9.44 3.15 -12.61
CA GLU A 145 -8.99 3.24 -14.00
C GLU A 145 -7.70 4.06 -14.12
N GLU A 146 -7.63 5.24 -13.50
CA GLU A 146 -6.44 6.09 -13.56
C GLU A 146 -5.27 5.50 -12.75
N GLY A 147 -5.54 4.92 -11.59
CA GLY A 147 -4.52 4.21 -10.81
C GLY A 147 -3.91 3.03 -11.56
N LEU A 148 -4.73 2.28 -12.32
CA LEU A 148 -4.25 1.20 -13.19
C LEU A 148 -3.36 1.70 -14.33
N LYS A 149 -3.61 2.90 -14.87
CA LYS A 149 -2.74 3.50 -15.89
C LYS A 149 -1.35 3.80 -15.35
N LEU A 150 -1.26 4.31 -14.12
CA LEU A 150 0.04 4.49 -13.46
C LEU A 150 0.79 3.16 -13.40
N TYR A 151 0.16 2.12 -12.86
CA TYR A 151 0.80 0.79 -12.72
C TYR A 151 1.34 0.28 -14.07
N ARG A 152 0.51 0.28 -15.11
CA ARG A 152 0.90 -0.16 -16.47
C ARG A 152 2.00 0.68 -17.10
N SER A 153 2.15 1.95 -16.71
CA SER A 153 3.24 2.81 -17.19
C SER A 153 4.60 2.49 -16.55
N LYS A 154 4.61 1.67 -15.50
CA LYS A 154 5.79 1.34 -14.69
C LYS A 154 6.21 -0.13 -14.78
N GLU A 155 5.38 -0.99 -15.39
CA GLU A 155 5.78 -2.32 -15.90
C GLU A 155 6.78 -2.17 -17.06
#